data_AF-A0A1B6GLT9-F1
#
_entry.id   AF-A0A1B6GLT9-F1
#
_cell.length_a   1.000
_cell.length_b   1.000
_cell.length_c   1.000
_cell.angle_alpha   90.00
_cell.angle_beta   90.00
_cell.angle_gamma   90.00
#
_symmetry.space_group_name_H-M   'P 1'
#
loop_
_entity.id
_entity.type
_entity.pdbx_description
1 polymer ?
#
loop_
_entity_poly.entity_id
_entity_poly.type
_entity_poly.pdbx_seq_one_letter_code
_entity_poly.pdbx_strand_id
1 'polypeptide(L)'
;AVRALRLNTLSKLTASDCHSFDGLVADMFPGVAFESNTHDQLTQALRDTYQELNLVYNSRQVRKCIELHEQLKQRMGVVVVGPSGSGKSSLIKLLRNALGKM
;
A
#
# COMPACT_ATOMS: atom_id res chain seq x y z
N ALA A 1 -7.65 -16.84 4.94
CA ALA A 1 -8.17 -16.05 6.09
C ALA A 1 -7.17 -15.00 6.58
N VAL A 2 -5.96 -15.40 7.01
CA VAL A 2 -4.93 -14.51 7.57
C VAL A 2 -4.57 -13.33 6.65
N ARG A 3 -4.50 -13.55 5.33
CA ARG A 3 -4.25 -12.50 4.33
C ARG A 3 -5.29 -11.36 4.36
N ALA A 4 -6.58 -11.70 4.37
CA ALA A 4 -7.65 -10.71 4.37
C ALA A 4 -7.68 -9.89 5.67
N LEU A 5 -7.37 -10.54 6.80
CA LEU A 5 -7.19 -9.92 8.10
C LEU A 5 -6.03 -8.91 8.06
N ARG A 6 -4.86 -9.33 7.54
CA ARG A 6 -3.69 -8.46 7.42
C ARG A 6 -3.95 -7.24 6.54
N LEU A 7 -4.55 -7.43 5.37
CA LEU A 7 -4.84 -6.34 4.41
C LEU A 7 -5.79 -5.29 4.99
N ASN A 8 -6.79 -5.70 5.77
CA ASN A 8 -7.76 -4.77 6.37
C ASN A 8 -7.26 -4.04 7.61
N THR A 9 -6.28 -4.63 8.31
CA THR A 9 -5.80 -4.12 9.59
C THR A 9 -4.53 -3.30 9.45
N LEU A 10 -3.53 -3.77 8.68
CA LEU A 10 -2.23 -3.09 8.56
C LEU A 10 -2.33 -1.67 7.98
N SER A 11 -3.30 -1.41 7.09
CA SER A 11 -3.47 -0.08 6.47
C SER A 11 -3.89 1.01 7.46
N LYS A 12 -4.35 0.63 8.66
CA LYS A 12 -4.86 1.53 9.71
C LYS A 12 -3.91 1.65 10.91
N LEU A 13 -2.91 0.78 10.99
CA LEU A 13 -1.99 0.70 12.13
C LEU A 13 -0.79 1.62 11.94
N THR A 14 -0.22 2.07 13.06
CA THR A 14 1.10 2.73 13.05
C THR A 14 2.20 1.69 12.77
N ALA A 15 3.40 2.15 12.42
CA ALA A 15 4.52 1.24 12.17
C ALA A 15 4.86 0.38 13.40
N SER A 16 4.72 0.93 14.61
CA SER A 16 4.91 0.20 15.87
C SER A 16 3.84 -0.88 16.03
N ASP A 17 2.58 -0.52 15.81
CA ASP A 17 1.45 -1.45 16.00
C ASP A 17 1.45 -2.56 14.95
N CYS A 18 1.93 -2.29 13.73
CA CYS A 18 2.12 -3.33 12.71
C CYS A 18 3.05 -4.45 13.19
N HIS A 19 4.11 -4.11 13.94
CA HIS A 19 5.04 -5.11 14.47
C HIS A 19 4.37 -6.00 15.52
N SER A 20 3.66 -5.38 16.48
CA SER A 20 2.89 -6.09 17.49
C SER A 20 1.79 -6.96 16.88
N PHE A 21 1.12 -6.47 15.85
CA PHE A 21 0.08 -7.20 15.13
C PHE A 21 0.64 -8.42 14.39
N ASP A 22 1.77 -8.28 13.70
CA ASP A 22 2.41 -9.41 13.01
C ASP A 22 2.85 -10.51 14.01
N GLY A 23 3.29 -10.13 15.22
CA GLY A 23 3.57 -11.06 16.32
C GLY A 23 2.33 -11.82 16.79
N LEU A 24 1.24 -11.10 17.08
CA LEU A 24 -0.04 -11.72 17.48
C LEU A 24 -0.58 -12.66 16.39
N VAL A 25 -0.47 -12.28 15.12
CA VAL A 25 -0.90 -13.12 14.00
C VAL A 25 -0.06 -14.39 13.90
N ALA A 26 1.26 -14.31 14.11
CA ALA A 26 2.14 -15.47 14.11
C ALA A 26 1.80 -16.45 15.24
N ASP A 27 1.48 -15.94 16.43
CA ASP A 27 1.10 -16.76 17.59
C ASP A 27 -0.28 -17.42 17.40
N MET A 28 -1.24 -16.70 16.79
CA MET A 28 -2.60 -17.23 16.56
C MET A 28 -2.71 -18.17 15.36
N PHE A 29 -1.83 -18.03 14.36
CA PHE A 29 -1.86 -18.81 13.11
C PHE A 29 -0.50 -19.44 12.79
N PRO A 30 0.00 -20.38 13.63
CA PRO A 30 1.29 -21.02 13.42
C PRO A 30 1.31 -21.82 12.11
N GLY A 31 2.40 -21.71 11.34
CA GLY A 31 2.63 -22.47 10.11
C GLY A 31 1.99 -21.91 8.83
N VAL A 32 1.29 -20.77 8.89
CA VAL A 32 0.76 -20.10 7.69
C VAL A 32 1.86 -19.22 7.07
N ALA A 33 2.36 -19.61 5.89
CA ALA A 33 3.30 -18.79 5.13
C ALA A 33 2.59 -17.54 4.56
N PHE A 34 3.21 -16.38 4.73
CA PHE A 34 2.67 -15.14 4.18
C PHE A 34 3.04 -15.01 2.71
N GLU A 35 2.06 -15.18 1.82
CA GLU A 35 2.25 -14.87 0.40
C GLU A 35 2.25 -13.35 0.19
N SER A 36 3.40 -12.80 -0.22
CA SER A 36 3.48 -11.44 -0.73
C SER A 36 2.88 -11.40 -2.13
N ASN A 37 1.75 -10.69 -2.28
CA ASN A 37 1.15 -10.50 -3.60
C ASN A 37 2.06 -9.57 -4.42
N THR A 38 2.67 -10.09 -5.48
CA THR A 38 3.55 -9.30 -6.34
C THR A 38 2.70 -8.45 -7.27
N HIS A 39 2.67 -7.14 -7.03
CA HIS A 39 1.99 -6.18 -7.89
C HIS A 39 2.97 -5.65 -8.96
N ASP A 40 3.55 -6.54 -9.74
CA ASP A 40 4.65 -6.20 -10.66
C ASP A 40 4.24 -5.19 -11.73
N GLN A 41 3.08 -5.39 -12.35
CA GLN A 41 2.55 -4.48 -13.37
C GLN A 41 2.28 -3.08 -12.81
N LEU A 42 1.62 -2.97 -11.65
CA LEU A 42 1.35 -1.68 -11.00
C LEU A 42 2.65 -1.01 -10.51
N THR A 43 3.61 -1.80 -10.02
CA THR A 43 4.91 -1.28 -9.57
C THR A 43 5.70 -0.71 -10.75
N GLN A 44 5.65 -1.37 -11.90
CA GLN A 44 6.27 -0.89 -13.13
C GLN A 44 5.59 0.39 -13.62
N ALA A 45 4.26 0.41 -13.74
CA ALA A 45 3.51 1.60 -14.14
C ALA A 45 3.74 2.80 -13.18
N LEU A 46 3.87 2.54 -11.88
CA LEU A 46 4.26 3.56 -10.90
C LEU A 46 5.67 4.09 -11.16
N ARG A 47 6.66 3.22 -11.41
CA ARG A 47 8.04 3.63 -11.74
C ARG A 47 8.09 4.53 -12.97
N ASP A 48 7.39 4.16 -14.04
CA ASP A 48 7.36 4.95 -15.27
C ASP A 48 6.71 6.33 -15.01
N THR A 49 5.68 6.36 -14.17
CA THR A 49 5.02 7.60 -13.75
C THR A 49 5.91 8.48 -12.88
N TYR A 50 6.79 7.91 -12.05
CA TYR A 50 7.79 8.69 -11.31
C TYR A 50 8.75 9.42 -12.27
N GLN A 51 9.19 8.73 -13.32
CA GLN A 51 10.11 9.30 -14.32
C GLN A 51 9.45 10.44 -15.11
N GLU A 52 8.22 10.26 -15.60
CA GLU A 52 7.50 11.30 -16.34
C GLU A 52 7.22 12.56 -15.51
N LEU A 53 6.94 12.38 -14.22
CA LEU A 53 6.66 13.49 -13.31
C LEU A 53 7.95 14.12 -12.75
N ASN A 54 9.14 13.66 -13.17
CA ASN A 54 10.45 14.07 -12.65
C ASN A 54 10.51 13.99 -11.11
N LEU A 55 9.91 12.94 -10.55
CA LEU A 55 9.89 12.69 -9.10
C LEU A 55 11.00 11.72 -8.71
N VAL A 56 11.54 11.92 -7.49
CA VAL A 56 12.49 10.97 -6.91
C VAL A 56 11.74 9.71 -6.50
N TYR A 57 12.19 8.56 -6.99
CA TYR A 57 11.61 7.27 -6.66
C TYR A 57 11.64 7.03 -5.15
N ASN A 58 10.48 6.72 -4.58
CA ASN A 58 10.34 6.45 -3.16
C ASN A 58 9.58 5.13 -2.94
N SER A 59 10.31 4.10 -2.51
CA SER A 59 9.76 2.76 -2.27
C SER A 59 8.63 2.74 -1.23
N ARG A 60 8.68 3.60 -0.20
CA ARG A 60 7.61 3.73 0.80
C ARG A 60 6.34 4.27 0.17
N GLN A 61 6.45 5.26 -0.72
CA GLN A 61 5.30 5.85 -1.39
C GLN A 61 4.68 4.89 -2.41
N VAL A 62 5.51 4.11 -3.14
CA VAL A 62 5.05 3.01 -4.02
C VAL A 62 4.26 1.98 -3.22
N ARG A 63 4.79 1.52 -2.07
CA ARG A 63 4.07 0.59 -1.19
C ARG A 63 2.72 1.16 -0.75
N LYS A 64 2.67 2.45 -0.40
CA LYS A 64 1.41 3.11 -0.01
C LYS A 64 0.43 3.28 -1.19
N CYS A 65 0.90 3.46 -2.42
CA CYS A 65 0.05 3.42 -3.61
C CYS A 65 -0.60 2.04 -3.80
N ILE A 66 0.18 0.96 -3.61
CA ILE A 66 -0.34 -0.42 -3.69
C ILE A 66 -1.38 -0.67 -2.60
N GLU A 67 -1.08 -0.28 -1.35
CA GLU A 67 -2.02 -0.37 -0.23
C GLU A 67 -3.31 0.40 -0.52
N LEU A 68 -3.21 1.63 -1.06
CA LEU A 68 -4.38 2.43 -1.45
C LEU A 68 -5.21 1.75 -2.55
N HIS A 69 -4.57 1.20 -3.59
CA HIS A 69 -5.24 0.46 -4.66
C HIS A 69 -6.04 -0.73 -4.14
N GLU A 70 -5.43 -1.53 -3.27
CA GLU A 70 -6.08 -2.68 -2.67
C GLU A 70 -7.25 -2.28 -1.75
N GLN A 71 -7.15 -1.16 -1.04
CA GLN A 71 -8.28 -0.64 -0.26
C GLN A 71 -9.42 -0.14 -1.15
N LEU A 72 -9.11 0.55 -2.26
CA LEU A 72 -10.10 1.06 -3.22
C LEU A 72 -10.85 -0.07 -3.94
N LYS A 73 -10.22 -1.24 -4.14
CA LYS A 73 -10.91 -2.43 -4.65
C LYS A 73 -11.93 -3.01 -3.67
N GLN A 74 -11.74 -2.80 -2.36
CA GLN A 74 -12.57 -3.40 -1.31
C GLN A 74 -13.66 -2.46 -0.77
N ARG A 75 -13.52 -1.15 -0.96
CA ARG A 75 -14.38 -0.13 -0.33
C ARG A 75 -14.66 1.01 -1.30
N MET A 76 -15.89 1.54 -1.26
CA MET A 76 -16.27 2.70 -2.09
C MET A 76 -15.46 3.96 -1.77
N GLY A 77 -14.99 4.11 -0.53
CA GLY A 77 -14.25 5.29 -0.08
C GLY A 77 -13.06 4.90 0.78
N VAL A 78 -11.94 5.58 0.55
CA VAL A 78 -10.70 5.42 1.32
C VAL A 78 -10.18 6.80 1.70
N VAL A 79 -9.78 6.97 2.97
CA VAL A 79 -9.24 8.23 3.50
C VAL A 79 -7.74 8.10 3.65
N VAL A 80 -6.98 9.04 3.07
CA VAL A 80 -5.52 9.10 3.20
C VAL A 80 -5.16 10.15 4.26
N VAL A 81 -4.58 9.70 5.38
CA VAL A 81 -4.27 10.55 6.54
C VAL A 81 -2.76 10.77 6.68
N GLY A 82 -2.35 11.96 7.12
CA GLY A 82 -0.96 12.32 7.37
C GLY A 82 -0.75 13.82 7.52
N PRO A 83 0.42 14.27 8.02
CA PRO A 83 0.73 15.68 8.27
C PRO A 83 0.79 16.52 6.98
N SER A 84 0.78 17.85 7.10
CA SER A 84 0.93 18.74 5.93
C SER A 84 2.25 18.46 5.18
N GLY A 85 2.25 18.59 3.87
CA GLY A 85 3.43 18.32 3.03
C GLY A 85 3.85 16.85 2.90
N SER A 86 3.14 15.89 3.51
CA SER A 86 3.52 14.47 3.51
C SER A 86 3.27 13.71 2.19
N GLY A 87 2.98 14.41 1.08
CA GLY A 87 2.82 13.79 -0.24
C GLY A 87 1.50 13.07 -0.49
N LYS A 88 0.44 13.30 0.32
CA LYS A 88 -0.89 12.64 0.16
C LYS A 88 -1.51 12.89 -1.21
N SER A 89 -1.57 14.15 -1.63
CA SER A 89 -2.12 14.51 -2.95
C SER A 89 -1.27 13.96 -4.09
N SER A 90 0.06 13.95 -3.92
CA SER A 90 1.00 13.36 -4.89
C SER A 90 0.81 11.86 -5.02
N LEU A 91 0.56 11.16 -3.90
CA LEU A 91 0.27 9.73 -3.88
C LEU A 91 -0.99 9.38 -4.68
N ILE A 92 -2.08 10.14 -4.50
CA ILE A 92 -3.33 9.94 -5.26
C ILE A 92 -3.10 10.21 -6.76
N LYS A 93 -2.36 11.28 -7.10
CA LYS A 93 -2.01 11.61 -8.48
C LYS A 93 -1.16 10.53 -9.14
N LEU A 94 -0.16 10.01 -8.42
CA LEU A 94 0.70 8.91 -8.87
C LEU A 94 -0.11 7.66 -9.16
N LEU A 95 -0.97 7.25 -8.23
CA LEU A 95 -1.82 6.07 -8.42
C LEU A 95 -2.76 6.26 -9.61
N ARG A 96 -3.42 7.42 -9.73
CA ARG A 96 -4.31 7.72 -10.86
C ARG A 96 -3.59 7.62 -12.21
N ASN A 97 -2.42 8.24 -12.32
CA ASN A 97 -1.65 8.23 -13.56
C ASN A 97 -1.11 6.83 -13.88
N ALA A 98 -0.67 6.06 -12.87
CA ALA A 98 -0.23 4.69 -13.07
C ALA A 98 -1.37 3.79 -13.55
N LEU A 99 -2.57 3.90 -12.95
CA LEU A 99 -3.74 3.12 -13.38
C LEU A 99 -4.22 3.48 -14.79
N GLY A 100 -4.01 4.72 -15.24
CA GLY A 100 -4.33 5.12 -16.62
C GLY A 100 -3.38 4.54 -17.69
N LYS A 101 -2.27 3.91 -17.29
CA LYS A 101 -1.28 3.28 -18.18
C LYS A 101 -1.32 1.76 -18.15
N MET A 102 -2.10 1.20 -17.23
CA MET A 102 -2.36 -0.23 -17.13
C MET A 102 -3.53 -0.60 -18.04
#